data_AF-A0A1E4CLC3-F1
#
_entry.id   AF-A0A1E4CLC3-F1
#
_cell.length_a   1.000
_cell.length_b   1.000
_cell.length_c   1.000
_cell.angle_alpha   90.00
_cell.angle_beta   90.00
_cell.angle_gamma   90.00
#
_symmetry.space_group_name_H-M   'P 1'
#
loop_
_entity.id
_entity.type
_entity.pdbx_description
1 polymer ?
#
loop_
_entity_poly.entity_id
_entity_poly.type
_entity_poly.pdbx_seq_one_letter_code
_entity_poly.pdbx_strand_id
1 'polypeptide(L)'
;MKPIDIPQIKDCSAVLADLEAKQTELSNLINVKFTEQLAIGEEPDDAPPVDPAEARVAALLGKPPAPVTGSKRERLGKLTLELSDLRRALEVLNNQIYVERSKAMRVQRAHVRPEFLRRMQVFCRALAGVHAANMLLRELEDAVEAAGCNQHHEDLRVPNGIGSPIDKNGPLARFFAEAAKAGAISPRDIPAELR
;
A
#
# COMPACT_ATOMS: atom_id res chain seq x y z
N MET A 1 -12.78 17.68 19.36
CA MET A 1 -12.62 16.21 19.43
C MET A 1 -11.16 15.90 19.71
N LYS A 2 -10.86 14.93 20.59
CA LYS A 2 -9.46 14.48 20.78
C LYS A 2 -8.99 13.73 19.53
N PRO A 3 -7.77 13.98 19.02
CA PRO A 3 -7.20 13.22 17.92
C PRO A 3 -7.05 11.74 18.31
N ILE A 4 -7.25 10.84 17.34
CA ILE A 4 -6.98 9.41 17.53
C ILE A 4 -5.47 9.23 17.40
N ASP A 5 -4.86 8.54 18.37
CA ASP A 5 -3.49 8.07 18.22
C ASP A 5 -3.49 6.86 17.28
N ILE A 6 -2.84 7.01 16.13
CA ILE A 6 -2.75 5.96 15.11
C ILE A 6 -1.28 5.54 15.04
N PRO A 7 -0.93 4.30 15.42
CA PRO A 7 0.46 3.86 15.40
C PRO A 7 0.99 3.88 13.97
N GLN A 8 2.28 4.18 13.80
CA GLN A 8 2.89 4.11 12.48
C GLN A 8 3.09 2.64 12.07
N ILE A 9 3.16 2.37 10.77
CA ILE A 9 3.34 1.00 10.26
C ILE A 9 4.63 0.36 10.81
N LYS A 10 5.69 1.15 10.95
CA LYS A 10 6.97 0.72 11.55
C LYS A 10 6.83 0.29 13.01
N ASP A 11 5.90 0.87 13.75
CA ASP A 11 5.65 0.51 15.15
C ASP A 11 4.84 -0.79 15.26
N CYS A 12 4.20 -1.21 14.15
CA CYS A 12 3.40 -2.42 14.05
C CYS A 12 4.18 -3.64 13.56
N SER A 13 5.48 -3.50 13.24
CA SER A 13 6.36 -4.62 12.89
C SER A 13 7.81 -4.34 13.30
N ALA A 14 8.33 -5.15 14.21
CA ALA A 14 9.70 -5.05 14.71
C ALA A 14 10.76 -5.36 13.64
N VAL A 15 10.41 -6.12 12.60
CA VAL A 15 11.35 -6.63 11.59
C VAL A 15 11.42 -5.74 10.34
N LEU A 16 10.42 -4.87 10.15
CA LEU A 16 10.31 -4.07 8.94
C LEU A 16 11.46 -3.06 8.78
N ALA A 17 11.91 -2.46 9.90
CA ALA A 17 13.06 -1.56 9.91
C ALA A 17 14.35 -2.26 9.47
N ASP A 18 14.58 -3.49 9.93
CA ASP A 18 15.77 -4.29 9.57
C ASP A 18 15.75 -4.68 8.09
N LEU A 19 14.58 -5.04 7.54
CA LEU A 19 14.43 -5.37 6.12
C LEU A 19 14.66 -4.13 5.22
N GLU A 20 14.13 -2.96 5.60
CA GLU A 20 14.35 -1.70 4.87
C GLU A 20 15.82 -1.26 4.93
N ALA A 21 16.49 -1.46 6.08
CA ALA A 21 17.92 -1.23 6.21
C ALA A 21 18.72 -2.15 5.27
N LYS A 22 18.38 -3.45 5.23
CA LYS A 22 19.04 -4.42 4.33
C LYS A 22 18.78 -4.12 2.85
N GLN A 23 17.60 -3.59 2.51
CA GLN A 23 17.25 -3.19 1.15
C GLN A 23 18.14 -2.03 0.69
N THR A 24 18.33 -1.05 1.58
CA THR A 24 19.21 0.09 1.33
C THR A 24 20.66 -0.36 1.15
N GLU A 25 21.13 -1.27 2.01
CA GLU A 25 22.47 -1.87 1.90
C GLU A 25 22.69 -2.58 0.56
N LEU A 26 21.77 -3.46 0.15
CA LEU A 26 21.87 -4.18 -1.12
C LEU A 26 21.80 -3.25 -2.33
N SER A 27 20.94 -2.22 -2.28
CA SER A 27 20.82 -1.23 -3.36
C SER A 27 22.12 -0.45 -3.53
N ASN A 28 22.77 -0.07 -2.42
CA ASN A 28 24.07 0.58 -2.44
C ASN A 28 25.15 -0.34 -3.01
N LEU A 29 25.17 -1.61 -2.61
CA LEU A 29 26.15 -2.58 -3.11
C LEU A 29 26.00 -2.83 -4.62
N ILE A 30 24.77 -2.91 -5.12
CA ILE A 30 24.48 -3.01 -6.56
C ILE A 30 25.06 -1.79 -7.30
N ASN A 31 24.85 -0.58 -6.78
CA ASN A 31 25.36 0.64 -7.41
C ASN A 31 26.90 0.64 -7.45
N VAL A 32 27.56 0.28 -6.34
CA VAL A 32 29.03 0.17 -6.30
C VAL A 32 29.54 -0.83 -7.33
N LYS A 33 28.94 -2.02 -7.39
CA LYS A 33 29.32 -3.09 -8.33
C LYS A 33 29.05 -2.73 -9.79
N PHE A 34 27.99 -1.97 -10.05
CA PHE A 34 27.71 -1.44 -11.37
C PHE A 34 28.76 -0.41 -11.81
N THR A 35 29.17 0.49 -10.91
CA THR A 35 30.28 1.42 -11.19
C THR A 35 31.59 0.68 -11.43
N GLU A 36 31.88 -0.38 -10.66
CA GLU A 36 33.04 -1.25 -10.89
C GLU A 36 33.00 -1.91 -12.28
N GLN A 37 31.82 -2.41 -12.69
CA GLN A 37 31.64 -3.00 -14.02
C GLN A 37 31.88 -1.99 -15.15
N LEU A 38 31.41 -0.75 -15.00
CA LEU A 38 31.67 0.32 -15.96
C LEU A 38 33.15 0.66 -16.05
N ALA A 39 33.83 0.79 -14.90
CA ALA A 39 35.26 1.08 -14.86
C ALA A 39 36.10 0.00 -15.56
N ILE A 40 35.81 -1.29 -15.34
CA ILE A 40 36.48 -2.39 -16.04
C ILE A 40 36.14 -2.39 -17.55
N GLY A 41 34.94 -1.95 -17.93
CA GLY A 41 34.54 -1.80 -19.33
C GLY A 41 35.40 -0.78 -20.09
N GLU A 42 35.80 0.30 -19.41
CA GLU A 42 36.66 1.37 -19.95
C GLU A 42 38.16 1.00 -20.00
N GLU A 43 38.58 -0.05 -19.29
CA GLU A 43 39.97 -0.54 -19.39
C GLU A 43 40.29 -0.94 -20.84
N PRO A 44 41.51 -0.69 -21.33
CA PRO A 44 41.94 -1.21 -22.63
C PRO A 44 41.81 -2.73 -22.65
N ASP A 45 41.54 -3.30 -23.82
CA ASP A 45 41.50 -4.76 -23.94
C ASP A 45 42.86 -5.35 -23.56
N ASP A 46 42.83 -6.53 -22.91
CA ASP A 46 44.04 -7.23 -22.52
C ASP A 46 44.95 -7.37 -23.75
N ALA A 47 46.24 -7.13 -23.55
CA ALA A 47 47.23 -7.42 -24.58
C ALA A 47 47.03 -8.86 -25.09
N PRO A 48 47.24 -9.13 -26.40
CA PRO A 48 47.08 -10.47 -26.94
C PRO A 48 47.84 -11.48 -26.07
N PRO A 49 47.32 -12.71 -25.89
CA PRO A 49 47.97 -13.71 -25.05
C PRO A 49 49.45 -13.81 -25.43
N VAL A 50 50.34 -13.62 -24.45
CA VAL A 50 51.79 -13.71 -24.67
C VAL A 50 52.06 -15.05 -25.35
N ASP A 51 52.76 -15.02 -26.49
CA ASP A 51 53.12 -16.23 -27.21
C ASP A 51 53.81 -17.19 -26.22
N PRO A 52 53.39 -18.46 -26.09
CA PRO A 52 54.07 -19.42 -25.24
C PRO A 52 55.57 -19.53 -25.55
N ALA A 53 56.02 -19.17 -26.75
CA ALA A 53 57.44 -18.96 -27.06
C ALA A 53 58.07 -17.77 -26.31
N GLU A 54 57.43 -16.59 -26.31
CA GLU A 54 57.91 -15.41 -25.57
C GLU A 54 57.90 -15.61 -24.06
N ALA A 55 56.90 -16.32 -23.52
CA ALA A 55 56.85 -16.67 -22.09
C ALA A 55 58.01 -17.59 -21.68
N ARG A 56 58.36 -18.57 -22.53
CA ARG A 56 59.54 -19.44 -22.33
C ARG A 56 60.85 -18.67 -22.42
N VAL A 57 60.95 -17.71 -23.36
CA VAL A 57 62.14 -16.85 -23.51
C VAL A 57 62.28 -15.89 -22.32
N ALA A 58 61.21 -15.30 -21.81
CA ALA A 58 61.24 -14.43 -20.64
C ALA A 58 61.69 -15.17 -19.38
N ALA A 59 61.26 -16.43 -19.20
CA ALA A 59 61.70 -17.30 -18.12
C ALA A 59 63.21 -17.63 -18.21
N LEU A 60 63.72 -17.90 -19.42
CA LEU A 60 65.15 -18.11 -19.66
C LEU A 60 65.99 -16.84 -19.42
N LEU A 61 65.41 -15.66 -19.60
CA LEU A 61 66.05 -14.35 -19.38
C LEU A 61 65.89 -13.82 -17.94
N GLY A 62 65.30 -14.60 -17.03
CA GLY A 62 65.12 -14.22 -15.62
C GLY A 62 64.15 -13.06 -15.39
N LYS A 63 63.27 -12.76 -16.36
CA LYS A 63 62.23 -11.73 -16.17
C LYS A 63 61.06 -12.33 -15.39
N PRO A 64 60.51 -11.61 -14.39
CA PRO A 64 59.34 -12.11 -13.64
C PRO A 64 58.14 -12.26 -14.58
N PRO A 65 57.32 -13.32 -14.43
CA PRO A 65 56.13 -13.51 -15.23
C PRO A 65 55.15 -12.35 -15.01
N ALA A 66 54.42 -11.96 -16.06
CA ALA A 66 53.38 -10.96 -15.94
C ALA A 66 52.35 -11.37 -14.88
N PRO A 67 51.89 -10.44 -14.02
CA PRO A 67 50.90 -10.75 -13.00
C PRO A 67 49.63 -11.28 -13.68
N VAL A 68 49.16 -12.45 -13.24
CA VAL A 68 47.93 -13.06 -13.74
C VAL A 68 46.75 -12.41 -13.02
N THR A 69 46.45 -11.16 -13.39
CA THR A 69 45.10 -10.64 -13.19
C THR A 69 44.22 -11.36 -14.20
N GLY A 70 43.13 -11.99 -13.74
CA GLY A 70 42.17 -12.64 -14.65
C GLY A 70 41.77 -11.69 -15.78
N SER A 71 41.54 -12.24 -16.97
CA SER A 71 41.26 -11.42 -18.15
C SER A 71 40.10 -10.44 -17.87
N LYS A 72 40.09 -9.29 -18.53
CA LYS A 72 38.99 -8.32 -18.51
C LYS A 72 37.64 -9.03 -18.67
N ARG A 73 37.57 -10.01 -19.57
CA ARG A 73 36.38 -10.85 -19.80
C ARG A 73 35.98 -11.67 -18.57
N GLU A 74 36.93 -12.30 -17.88
CA GLU A 74 36.66 -13.07 -16.65
C GLU A 74 36.20 -12.16 -15.51
N ARG A 75 36.81 -10.99 -15.36
CA ARG A 75 36.42 -10.00 -14.34
C ARG A 75 35.00 -9.48 -14.59
N LEU A 76 34.69 -9.10 -15.83
CA LEU A 76 33.33 -8.69 -16.22
C LEU A 76 32.31 -9.83 -16.05
N GLY A 77 32.69 -11.06 -16.37
CA GLY A 77 31.84 -12.24 -16.16
C GLY A 77 31.48 -12.45 -14.69
N LYS A 78 32.46 -12.35 -13.79
CA LYS A 78 32.24 -12.43 -12.33
C LYS A 78 31.32 -11.33 -11.83
N LEU A 79 31.58 -10.06 -12.20
CA LEU A 79 30.72 -8.94 -11.79
C LEU A 79 29.30 -9.06 -12.33
N THR A 80 29.11 -9.57 -13.54
CA THR A 80 27.78 -9.78 -14.12
C THR A 80 26.99 -10.81 -13.31
N LEU A 81 27.64 -11.91 -12.89
CA LEU A 81 27.02 -12.91 -12.01
C LEU A 81 26.70 -12.33 -10.63
N GLU A 82 27.65 -11.64 -10.00
CA GLU A 82 27.44 -10.98 -8.70
C GLU A 82 26.27 -9.99 -8.74
N LEU A 83 26.18 -9.15 -9.78
CA LEU A 83 25.07 -8.22 -9.96
C LEU A 83 23.72 -8.93 -10.17
N SER A 84 23.72 -10.04 -10.91
CA SER A 84 22.53 -10.88 -11.08
C SER A 84 22.03 -11.43 -9.74
N ASP A 85 22.95 -11.99 -8.94
CA ASP A 85 22.64 -12.55 -7.62
C ASP A 85 22.14 -11.47 -6.65
N LEU A 86 22.78 -10.29 -6.64
CA LEU A 86 22.37 -9.16 -5.80
C LEU A 86 20.98 -8.63 -6.18
N ARG A 87 20.68 -8.52 -7.48
CA ARG A 87 19.34 -8.13 -7.95
C ARG A 87 18.30 -9.16 -7.55
N ARG A 88 18.62 -10.45 -7.66
CA ARG A 88 17.74 -11.53 -7.23
C ARG A 88 17.49 -11.50 -5.72
N ALA A 89 18.53 -11.25 -4.93
CA ALA A 89 18.40 -11.08 -3.48
C ALA A 89 17.51 -9.87 -3.13
N LEU A 90 17.67 -8.75 -3.85
CA LEU A 90 16.84 -7.56 -3.67
C LEU A 90 15.36 -7.83 -4.00
N GLU A 91 15.06 -8.58 -5.05
CA GLU A 91 13.69 -9.00 -5.38
C GLU A 91 13.06 -9.83 -4.25
N VAL A 92 13.79 -10.81 -3.72
CA VAL A 92 13.34 -11.63 -2.59
C VAL A 92 13.05 -10.74 -1.37
N LEU A 93 13.94 -9.81 -1.07
CA LEU A 93 13.80 -8.88 0.05
C LEU A 93 12.60 -7.94 -0.13
N ASN A 94 12.37 -7.42 -1.33
CA ASN A 94 11.20 -6.60 -1.65
C ASN A 94 9.89 -7.35 -1.40
N ASN A 95 9.83 -8.63 -1.78
CA ASN A 95 8.67 -9.48 -1.50
C ASN A 95 8.46 -9.69 0.00
N GLN A 96 9.53 -9.88 0.77
CA GLN A 96 9.46 -9.99 2.22
C GLN A 96 8.94 -8.70 2.86
N ILE A 97 9.48 -7.54 2.45
CA ILE A 97 9.00 -6.22 2.90
C ILE A 97 7.52 -6.05 2.59
N TYR A 98 7.07 -6.40 1.40
CA TYR A 98 5.66 -6.32 1.02
C TYR A 98 4.76 -7.17 1.94
N VAL A 99 5.17 -8.41 2.22
CA VAL A 99 4.43 -9.32 3.10
C VAL A 99 4.39 -8.79 4.53
N GLU A 100 5.51 -8.33 5.07
CA GLU A 100 5.59 -7.77 6.42
C GLU A 100 4.81 -6.46 6.55
N ARG A 101 4.87 -5.59 5.55
CA ARG A 101 4.06 -4.37 5.50
C ARG A 101 2.57 -4.70 5.48
N SER A 102 2.16 -5.73 4.74
CA SER A 102 0.78 -6.22 4.72
C SER A 102 0.33 -6.75 6.09
N LYS A 103 1.22 -7.46 6.81
CA LYS A 103 0.96 -7.90 8.20
C LYS A 103 0.82 -6.72 9.15
N ALA A 104 1.76 -5.76 9.10
CA ALA A 104 1.74 -4.55 9.91
C ALA A 104 0.48 -3.71 9.69
N MET A 105 0.04 -3.55 8.43
CA MET A 105 -1.21 -2.87 8.08
C MET A 105 -2.44 -3.57 8.69
N ARG A 106 -2.46 -4.91 8.76
CA ARG A 106 -3.55 -5.64 9.43
C ARG A 106 -3.58 -5.33 10.93
N VAL A 107 -2.44 -5.29 11.59
CA VAL A 107 -2.31 -4.92 13.01
C VAL A 107 -2.80 -3.48 13.23
N GLN A 108 -2.34 -2.55 12.41
CA GLN A 108 -2.77 -1.14 12.47
C GLN A 108 -4.29 -1.00 12.27
N ARG A 109 -4.87 -1.70 11.29
CA ARG A 109 -6.32 -1.70 11.07
C ARG A 109 -7.06 -2.29 12.26
N ALA A 110 -6.56 -3.37 12.85
CA ALA A 110 -7.15 -3.95 14.06
C ALA A 110 -7.14 -2.99 15.24
N HIS A 111 -6.09 -2.16 15.36
CA HIS A 111 -6.00 -1.11 16.39
C HIS A 111 -7.03 0.02 16.16
N VAL A 112 -7.21 0.47 14.92
CA VAL A 112 -8.12 1.59 14.60
C VAL A 112 -9.59 1.16 14.56
N ARG A 113 -9.87 -0.11 14.24
CA ARG A 113 -11.22 -0.62 13.99
C ARG A 113 -12.21 -0.37 15.15
N PRO A 114 -11.89 -0.60 16.44
CA PRO A 114 -12.83 -0.35 17.53
C PRO A 114 -13.30 1.10 17.61
N GLU A 115 -12.36 2.04 17.50
CA GLU A 115 -12.68 3.48 17.55
C GLU A 115 -13.47 3.93 16.31
N PHE A 116 -13.13 3.40 15.14
CA PHE A 116 -13.90 3.63 13.91
C PHE A 116 -15.35 3.14 14.07
N LEU A 117 -15.57 1.91 14.55
CA LEU A 117 -16.91 1.37 14.76
C LEU A 117 -17.68 2.17 15.81
N ARG A 118 -17.03 2.59 16.89
CA ARG A 118 -17.65 3.45 17.92
C ARG A 118 -18.14 4.77 17.33
N ARG A 119 -17.31 5.43 16.50
CA ARG A 119 -17.70 6.68 15.82
C ARG A 119 -18.78 6.46 14.78
N MET A 120 -18.70 5.36 14.02
CA MET A 120 -19.71 4.97 13.05
C MET A 120 -21.07 4.73 13.74
N GLN A 121 -21.10 4.07 14.90
CA GLN A 121 -22.33 3.89 15.68
C GLN A 121 -22.96 5.22 16.10
N VAL A 122 -22.15 6.20 16.54
CA VAL A 122 -22.64 7.56 16.87
C VAL A 122 -23.22 8.23 15.63
N PHE A 123 -22.56 8.11 14.48
CA PHE A 123 -23.03 8.65 13.21
C PHE A 123 -24.35 8.00 12.76
N CYS A 124 -24.46 6.67 12.82
CA CYS A 124 -25.70 5.95 12.51
C CYS A 124 -26.87 6.36 13.41
N ARG A 125 -26.62 6.59 14.71
CA ARG A 125 -27.65 7.10 15.63
C ARG A 125 -28.13 8.50 15.25
N ALA A 126 -27.22 9.39 14.86
CA ALA A 126 -27.60 10.71 14.36
C ALA A 126 -28.42 10.62 13.07
N LEU A 127 -28.01 9.76 12.13
CA LEU A 127 -28.74 9.51 10.89
C LEU A 127 -30.13 8.92 11.12
N ALA A 128 -30.30 8.05 12.12
CA ALA A 128 -31.63 7.55 12.48
C ALA A 128 -32.55 8.69 12.96
N GLY A 129 -32.01 9.67 13.69
CA GLY A 129 -32.74 10.89 14.05
C GLY A 129 -33.12 11.74 12.83
N VAL A 130 -32.22 11.88 11.86
CA VAL A 130 -32.51 12.58 10.60
C VAL A 130 -33.59 11.84 9.80
N HIS A 131 -33.53 10.51 9.75
CA HIS A 131 -34.55 9.69 9.10
C HIS A 131 -35.94 9.90 9.73
N ALA A 132 -36.04 9.88 11.06
CA ALA A 132 -37.29 10.15 11.76
C ALA A 132 -37.83 11.56 11.44
N ALA A 133 -36.96 12.58 11.39
CA ALA A 133 -37.37 13.92 10.98
C ALA A 133 -37.85 13.97 9.51
N ASN A 134 -37.20 13.20 8.62
CA ASN A 134 -37.60 13.10 7.21
C ASN A 134 -38.97 12.42 7.05
N MET A 135 -39.28 11.42 7.89
CA MET A 135 -40.60 10.81 7.94
C MET A 135 -41.68 11.81 8.34
N LEU A 136 -41.45 12.63 9.38
CA LEU A 136 -42.40 13.66 9.80
C LEU A 136 -42.66 14.71 8.71
N LEU A 137 -41.61 15.09 7.98
CA LEU A 137 -41.75 16.01 6.85
C LEU A 137 -42.57 15.38 5.72
N ARG A 138 -42.36 14.09 5.44
CA ARG A 138 -43.15 13.37 4.45
C ARG A 138 -44.62 13.24 4.85
N GLU A 139 -44.90 12.93 6.12
CA GLU A 139 -46.26 12.89 6.65
C GLU A 139 -46.97 14.24 6.49
N LEU A 140 -46.25 15.35 6.68
CA LEU A 140 -46.77 16.69 6.42
C LEU A 140 -47.07 16.92 4.93
N GLU A 141 -46.16 16.54 4.02
CA GLU A 141 -46.39 16.61 2.58
C GLU A 141 -47.66 15.84 2.16
N ASP A 142 -47.80 14.61 2.65
CA ASP A 142 -48.96 13.76 2.37
C ASP A 142 -50.27 14.38 2.92
N ALA A 143 -50.23 14.99 4.10
CA ALA A 143 -51.39 15.66 4.71
C ALA A 143 -51.79 16.95 3.97
N VAL A 144 -50.82 17.74 3.51
CA VAL A 144 -51.04 18.94 2.68
C VAL A 144 -51.67 18.55 1.34
N GLU A 145 -51.19 17.47 0.72
CA GLU A 145 -51.77 16.93 -0.52
C GLU A 145 -53.22 16.48 -0.32
N ALA A 146 -53.48 15.74 0.76
CA ALA A 146 -54.82 15.24 1.10
C ALA A 146 -55.81 16.38 1.38
N ALA A 147 -55.33 17.53 1.87
CA ALA A 147 -56.13 18.74 2.06
C ALA A 147 -56.44 19.48 0.73
N GLY A 148 -55.92 19.01 -0.41
CA GLY A 148 -56.11 19.63 -1.72
C GLY A 148 -55.28 20.90 -1.93
N CYS A 149 -54.28 21.14 -1.09
CA CYS A 149 -53.35 22.25 -1.26
C CYS A 149 -52.40 21.98 -2.43
N ASN A 150 -52.15 22.99 -3.25
CA ASN A 150 -51.24 22.85 -4.39
C ASN A 150 -49.79 22.82 -3.90
N GLN A 151 -49.21 21.61 -3.81
CA GLN A 151 -47.82 21.35 -3.42
C GLN A 151 -46.78 22.11 -4.27
N HIS A 152 -47.15 22.60 -5.46
CA HIS A 152 -46.22 23.30 -6.36
C HIS A 152 -46.00 24.78 -6.03
N HIS A 153 -46.71 25.33 -5.04
CA HIS A 153 -46.65 26.76 -4.71
C HIS A 153 -45.78 27.10 -3.49
N GLU A 154 -45.31 26.13 -2.74
CA GLU A 154 -44.61 26.38 -1.47
C GLU A 154 -43.14 25.96 -1.53
N ASP A 155 -42.27 26.79 -0.96
CA ASP A 155 -40.86 26.52 -0.65
C ASP A 155 -40.66 25.33 0.33
N LEU A 156 -41.68 24.50 0.55
CA LEU A 156 -41.74 23.35 1.47
C LEU A 156 -41.21 22.05 0.84
N ARG A 157 -40.24 22.15 -0.07
CA ARG A 157 -39.64 20.96 -0.67
C ARG A 157 -38.87 20.17 0.39
N VAL A 158 -39.25 18.92 0.63
CA VAL A 158 -38.53 18.08 1.58
C VAL A 158 -37.10 17.79 1.10
N PRO A 159 -36.08 17.99 1.97
CA PRO A 159 -34.69 17.74 1.61
C PRO A 159 -34.44 16.27 1.23
N ASN A 160 -34.12 15.99 -0.03
CA ASN A 160 -33.87 14.63 -0.53
C ASN A 160 -32.39 14.20 -0.44
N GLY A 161 -31.59 14.84 0.41
CA GLY A 161 -30.13 14.59 0.50
C GLY A 161 -29.76 13.18 0.97
N ILE A 162 -30.70 12.48 1.62
CA ILE A 162 -30.54 11.11 2.14
C ILE A 162 -31.42 10.09 1.40
N GLY A 163 -32.04 10.50 0.29
CA GLY A 163 -33.02 9.69 -0.44
C GLY A 163 -34.40 9.66 0.21
N SER A 164 -35.29 8.86 -0.39
CA SER A 164 -36.64 8.64 0.13
C SER A 164 -36.59 7.88 1.46
N PRO A 165 -37.32 8.32 2.50
CA PRO A 165 -37.29 7.66 3.81
C PRO A 165 -37.98 6.29 3.80
N ILE A 166 -38.82 5.99 2.81
CA ILE A 166 -39.50 4.69 2.69
C ILE A 166 -38.80 3.73 1.72
N ASP A 167 -37.74 4.18 1.05
CA ASP A 167 -37.04 3.36 0.06
C ASP A 167 -36.05 2.40 0.72
N LYS A 168 -36.45 1.14 0.83
CA LYS A 168 -35.65 0.02 1.34
C LYS A 168 -34.38 -0.27 0.54
N ASN A 169 -34.33 0.16 -0.73
CA ASN A 169 -33.16 0.01 -1.59
C ASN A 169 -32.38 1.33 -1.75
N GLY A 170 -32.80 2.37 -1.03
CA GLY A 170 -32.25 3.70 -1.09
C GLY A 170 -30.85 3.81 -0.48
N PRO A 171 -30.17 4.94 -0.68
CA PRO A 171 -28.81 5.16 -0.21
C PRO A 171 -28.70 5.01 1.32
N LEU A 172 -29.70 5.47 2.07
CA LEU A 172 -29.72 5.37 3.53
C LEU A 172 -29.89 3.93 4.02
N ALA A 173 -30.80 3.15 3.43
CA ALA A 173 -30.99 1.74 3.76
C ALA A 173 -29.72 0.92 3.50
N ARG A 174 -29.08 1.13 2.33
CA ARG A 174 -27.79 0.49 2.00
C ARG A 174 -26.70 0.85 3.01
N PHE A 175 -26.60 2.12 3.39
CA PHE A 175 -25.63 2.57 4.38
C PHE A 175 -25.84 1.88 5.74
N PHE A 176 -27.08 1.82 6.23
CA PHE A 176 -27.40 1.10 7.48
C PHE A 176 -27.06 -0.40 7.38
N ALA A 177 -27.35 -1.04 6.25
CA ALA A 177 -27.00 -2.45 6.02
C ALA A 177 -25.48 -2.67 6.02
N GLU A 178 -24.70 -1.78 5.39
CA GLU A 178 -23.23 -1.83 5.41
C GLU A 178 -22.67 -1.60 6.83
N ALA A 179 -23.22 -0.65 7.58
CA ALA A 179 -22.84 -0.39 8.96
C ALA A 179 -23.15 -1.59 9.88
N ALA A 180 -24.29 -2.25 9.68
CA ALA A 180 -24.65 -3.48 10.40
C ALA A 180 -23.70 -4.64 10.03
N LYS A 181 -23.41 -4.82 8.73
CA LYS A 181 -22.45 -5.83 8.25
C LYS A 181 -21.04 -5.59 8.79
N ALA A 182 -20.62 -4.33 8.92
CA ALA A 182 -19.34 -3.95 9.52
C ALA A 182 -19.29 -4.19 11.04
N GLY A 183 -20.45 -4.40 11.68
CA GLY A 183 -20.60 -4.58 13.12
C GLY A 183 -20.63 -3.27 13.91
N ALA A 184 -20.92 -2.13 13.27
CA ALA A 184 -21.04 -0.84 13.94
C ALA A 184 -22.39 -0.69 14.68
N ILE A 185 -23.44 -1.32 14.16
CA ILE A 185 -24.80 -1.32 14.71
C ILE A 185 -25.40 -2.73 14.59
N SER A 186 -26.47 -2.99 15.33
CA SER A 186 -27.29 -4.19 15.17
C SER A 186 -28.27 -4.02 13.99
N PRO A 187 -28.67 -5.09 13.28
CA PRO A 187 -29.81 -5.03 12.35
C PRO A 187 -31.10 -4.49 12.98
N ARG A 188 -31.24 -4.57 14.31
CA ARG A 188 -32.39 -4.02 15.05
C ARG A 188 -32.34 -2.49 15.19
N ASP A 189 -31.16 -1.89 15.06
CA ASP A 189 -30.97 -0.44 15.14
C ASP A 189 -31.33 0.25 13.81
N ILE A 190 -31.60 -0.52 12.76
CA ILE A 190 -32.05 0.00 11.46
C ILE A 190 -33.53 0.39 11.58
N PRO A 191 -33.91 1.62 11.17
CA PRO A 191 -35.31 2.03 11.12
C PRO A 191 -36.21 1.00 10.43
N ALA A 192 -37.42 0.80 10.95
CA ALA A 192 -38.29 -0.30 10.50
C ALA A 192 -38.72 -0.14 9.03
N GLU A 193 -38.84 1.11 8.61
CA GLU A 193 -39.19 1.57 7.27
C GLU A 193 -38.12 1.19 6.24
N LEU A 194 -36.85 1.08 6.69
CA LEU A 194 -35.67 0.80 5.86
C LEU A 194 -35.20 -0.66 5.95
N ARG A 195 -35.88 -1.51 6.74
CA ARG A 195 -35.56 -2.93 6.92
C ARG A 195 -36.11 -3.83 5.82
#